data_AF-A0A523SAC3-F1
#
_entry.id   AF-A0A523SAC3-F1
#
_cell.length_a   1.000
_cell.length_b   1.000
_cell.length_c   1.000
_cell.angle_alpha   90.00
_cell.angle_beta   90.00
_cell.angle_gamma   90.00
#
_symmetry.space_group_name_H-M   'P 1'
#
loop_
_entity.id
_entity.type
_entity.pdbx_description
1 polymer ?
#
loop_
_entity_poly.entity_id
_entity_poly.type
_entity_poly.pdbx_seq_one_letter_code
_entity_poly.pdbx_strand_id
1 'polypeptide(L)'
;MRNKYDVIIVGSGPAGIFTALELTQETDLSILVLEKGKALHLRECPIIGKELSCPPCSPCGLVSGWGGAGAFSDGKLTLSPQVGGQLESYLGAEKTADLIRYVDGIYLKFGAPNKVYGVGPGVEQLARKAELASLRLIPTPIRHMGTELCREMLKEMQQFLATRI
;
A
#
# COMPACT_ATOMS: atom_id res chain seq x y z
N MET A 1 -19.05 -17.75 -17.45
CA MET A 1 -18.42 -17.43 -16.15
C MET A 1 -18.31 -18.72 -15.35
N ARG A 2 -17.22 -18.93 -14.61
CA ARG A 2 -17.14 -20.03 -13.63
C ARG A 2 -18.12 -19.72 -12.50
N ASN A 3 -18.96 -20.68 -12.14
CA ASN A 3 -19.95 -20.52 -11.04
C ASN A 3 -19.39 -20.99 -9.68
N LYS A 4 -18.12 -21.37 -9.62
CA LYS A 4 -17.43 -21.81 -8.41
C LYS A 4 -16.00 -21.26 -8.43
N TYR A 5 -15.57 -20.76 -7.27
CA TYR A 5 -14.24 -20.30 -6.98
C TYR A 5 -13.82 -20.91 -5.65
N ASP A 6 -12.55 -21.24 -5.49
CA ASP A 6 -11.99 -21.76 -4.25
C ASP A 6 -11.84 -20.66 -3.20
N VAL A 7 -11.52 -19.44 -3.66
CA VAL A 7 -11.36 -18.25 -2.80
C VAL A 7 -12.06 -17.04 -3.42
N ILE A 8 -12.83 -16.33 -2.60
CA ILE A 8 -13.44 -15.05 -2.97
C ILE A 8 -12.87 -13.95 -2.07
N ILE A 9 -12.24 -12.95 -2.67
CA ILE A 9 -11.67 -11.78 -2.01
C ILE A 9 -12.61 -10.60 -2.23
N VAL A 10 -13.13 -10.03 -1.14
CA VAL A 10 -14.01 -8.85 -1.20
C VAL A 10 -13.21 -7.60 -0.84
N GLY A 11 -13.04 -6.73 -1.82
CA GLY A 11 -12.25 -5.51 -1.74
C GLY A 11 -10.92 -5.63 -2.46
N SER A 12 -10.61 -4.64 -3.30
CA SER A 12 -9.36 -4.56 -4.08
C SER A 12 -8.42 -3.46 -3.58
N GLY A 13 -8.42 -3.22 -2.26
CA GLY A 13 -7.39 -2.41 -1.59
C GLY A 13 -6.06 -3.17 -1.43
N PRO A 14 -5.05 -2.58 -0.76
CA PRO A 14 -3.74 -3.22 -0.58
C PRO A 14 -3.84 -4.64 0.00
N ALA A 15 -4.64 -4.86 1.04
CA ALA A 15 -4.82 -6.19 1.62
C ALA A 15 -5.35 -7.21 0.59
N GLY A 16 -6.43 -6.89 -0.14
CA GLY A 16 -7.01 -7.79 -1.13
C GLY A 16 -6.10 -8.03 -2.33
N ILE A 17 -5.39 -7.01 -2.78
CA ILE A 17 -4.40 -7.12 -3.87
C ILE A 17 -3.26 -8.06 -3.43
N PHE A 18 -2.68 -7.85 -2.25
CA PHE A 18 -1.59 -8.69 -1.77
C PHE A 18 -2.03 -10.13 -1.49
N THR A 19 -3.24 -10.35 -0.98
CA THR A 19 -3.81 -11.70 -0.86
C THR A 19 -3.93 -12.38 -2.22
N ALA A 20 -4.42 -11.67 -3.25
CA ALA A 20 -4.51 -12.22 -4.60
C ALA A 20 -3.13 -12.50 -5.21
N LEU A 21 -2.16 -11.60 -5.01
CA LEU A 21 -0.78 -11.80 -5.46
C LEU A 21 -0.15 -13.04 -4.82
N GLU A 22 -0.31 -13.22 -3.51
CA GLU A 22 0.22 -14.38 -2.79
C GLU A 22 -0.42 -15.68 -3.29
N LEU A 23 -1.75 -15.76 -3.29
CA LEU A 23 -2.47 -16.98 -3.66
C LEU A 23 -2.22 -17.39 -5.12
N THR A 24 -2.12 -16.43 -6.05
CA THR A 24 -1.86 -16.73 -7.46
C THR A 24 -0.41 -17.14 -7.76
N GLN A 25 0.53 -16.89 -6.84
CA GLN A 25 1.93 -17.29 -6.98
C GLN A 25 2.21 -18.63 -6.29
N GLU A 26 1.53 -18.89 -5.16
CA GLU A 26 1.81 -20.06 -4.32
C GLU A 26 0.85 -21.23 -4.56
N THR A 27 -0.25 -21.03 -5.30
CA THR A 27 -1.30 -22.04 -5.49
C THR A 27 -1.93 -21.99 -6.88
N ASP A 28 -2.61 -23.09 -7.26
CA ASP A 28 -3.45 -23.17 -8.46
C ASP A 28 -4.94 -22.93 -8.17
N LEU A 29 -5.26 -22.30 -7.04
CA LEU A 29 -6.64 -22.04 -6.62
C LEU A 29 -7.34 -21.07 -7.59
N SER A 30 -8.61 -21.35 -7.87
CA SER A 30 -9.46 -20.43 -8.62
C SER A 30 -9.93 -19.28 -7.72
N ILE A 31 -9.54 -18.05 -8.05
CA ILE A 31 -9.75 -16.87 -7.20
C ILE A 31 -10.68 -15.87 -7.89
N LEU A 32 -11.61 -15.29 -7.12
CA LEU A 32 -12.45 -14.17 -7.57
C LEU A 32 -12.19 -12.96 -6.69
N VAL A 33 -11.87 -11.81 -7.29
CA VAL A 33 -11.78 -10.52 -6.58
C VAL A 33 -13.00 -9.67 -6.92
N LEU A 34 -13.76 -9.26 -5.89
CA LEU A 34 -14.92 -8.39 -6.01
C LEU A 34 -14.62 -7.00 -5.46
N GLU A 35 -14.95 -5.96 -6.22
CA GLU A 35 -14.78 -4.57 -5.81
C GLU A 35 -16.07 -3.78 -6.07
N LYS A 36 -16.51 -3.00 -5.08
CA LYS A 36 -17.72 -2.17 -5.21
C LYS A 36 -17.49 -0.93 -6.06
N GLY A 37 -16.26 -0.41 -6.04
CA GLY A 37 -15.86 0.77 -6.80
C GLY A 37 -15.44 0.46 -8.24
N LYS A 38 -14.79 1.43 -8.87
CA LYS A 38 -14.43 1.37 -10.30
C LYS A 38 -13.01 0.88 -10.52
N ALA A 39 -12.72 0.46 -11.76
CA ALA A 39 -11.35 0.25 -12.23
C ALA A 39 -10.53 1.55 -12.12
N LEU A 40 -9.22 1.44 -11.90
CA LEU A 40 -8.35 2.57 -11.54
C LEU A 40 -8.45 3.78 -12.48
N HIS A 41 -8.52 3.55 -13.79
CA HIS A 41 -8.62 4.62 -14.80
C HIS A 41 -10.00 5.30 -14.86
N LEU A 42 -11.03 4.68 -14.28
CA LEU A 42 -12.39 5.23 -14.20
C LEU A 42 -12.69 5.87 -12.84
N ARG A 43 -11.70 5.88 -11.93
CA ARG A 43 -11.83 6.49 -10.61
C ARG A 43 -11.55 7.99 -10.72
N GLU A 44 -12.56 8.78 -10.38
CA GLU A 44 -12.48 10.24 -10.37
C GLU A 44 -13.12 10.79 -9.09
N CYS A 45 -12.56 11.89 -8.60
CA CYS A 45 -13.16 12.66 -7.51
C CYS A 45 -13.30 14.10 -7.98
N PRO A 46 -14.54 14.63 -8.07
CA PRO A 46 -14.82 15.89 -8.76
C PRO A 46 -14.23 17.13 -8.05
N ILE A 47 -13.80 16.98 -6.80
CA ILE A 47 -13.25 18.05 -5.95
C ILE A 47 -11.72 18.09 -5.94
N ILE A 48 -11.02 17.10 -6.53
CA ILE A 48 -9.54 17.13 -6.57
C ILE A 48 -9.11 18.38 -7.36
N GLY A 49 -8.30 19.23 -6.71
CA GLY A 49 -7.81 20.48 -7.28
C GLY A 49 -8.87 21.58 -7.40
N LYS A 50 -10.01 21.47 -6.72
CA LYS A 50 -11.09 22.46 -6.73
C LYS A 50 -11.55 22.82 -5.33
N GLU A 51 -11.92 24.07 -5.11
CA GLU A 51 -12.54 24.53 -3.86
C GLU A 51 -14.03 24.20 -3.83
N LEU A 52 -14.35 22.90 -3.71
CA LEU A 52 -15.71 22.38 -3.64
C LEU A 52 -15.89 21.56 -2.36
N SER A 53 -17.11 21.56 -1.81
CA SER A 53 -17.47 20.66 -0.71
C SER A 53 -17.50 19.21 -1.18
N CYS A 54 -17.14 18.28 -0.28
CA CYS A 54 -17.16 16.85 -0.60
C CYS A 54 -18.59 16.37 -0.90
N PRO A 55 -18.89 15.85 -2.11
CA PRO A 55 -20.23 15.39 -2.44
C PRO A 55 -20.53 14.02 -1.79
N PRO A 56 -21.80 13.70 -1.54
CA PRO A 56 -22.23 12.40 -0.98
C PRO A 56 -22.17 11.29 -2.04
N CYS A 57 -20.97 10.91 -2.47
CA CYS A 57 -20.75 9.90 -3.48
C CYS A 57 -20.99 8.47 -2.95
N SER A 58 -21.62 7.62 -3.77
CA SER A 58 -21.87 6.21 -3.46
C SER A 58 -21.69 5.34 -4.71
N PRO A 59 -20.61 4.53 -4.81
CA PRO A 59 -19.43 4.51 -3.93
C PRO A 59 -18.51 5.72 -4.17
N CYS A 60 -17.72 6.09 -3.16
CA CYS A 60 -16.73 7.16 -3.28
C CYS A 60 -15.53 6.73 -4.13
N GLY A 61 -15.28 7.41 -5.25
CA GLY A 61 -14.16 7.11 -6.16
C GLY A 61 -12.77 7.30 -5.54
N LEU A 62 -12.64 8.13 -4.49
CA LEU A 62 -11.38 8.36 -3.80
C LEU A 62 -10.94 7.18 -2.92
N VAL A 63 -11.90 6.47 -2.31
CA VAL A 63 -11.61 5.39 -1.35
C VAL A 63 -12.05 3.99 -1.80
N SER A 64 -12.92 3.91 -2.82
CA SER A 64 -13.44 2.64 -3.36
C SER A 64 -13.03 2.45 -4.82
N GLY A 65 -12.72 1.21 -5.19
CA GLY A 65 -12.17 0.84 -6.50
C GLY A 65 -10.80 0.19 -6.40
N TRP A 66 -10.23 -0.18 -7.56
CA TRP A 66 -8.91 -0.82 -7.62
C TRP A 66 -7.83 0.01 -6.91
N GLY A 67 -7.12 -0.59 -5.96
CA GLY A 67 -6.13 0.05 -5.09
C GLY A 67 -6.71 0.70 -3.83
N GLY A 68 -8.04 0.66 -3.64
CA GLY A 68 -8.73 1.20 -2.46
C GLY A 68 -8.39 2.67 -2.17
N ALA A 69 -8.30 3.03 -0.89
CA ALA A 69 -7.90 4.37 -0.47
C ALA A 69 -6.42 4.71 -0.77
N GLY A 70 -5.57 3.70 -1.01
CA GLY A 70 -4.15 3.91 -1.30
C GLY A 70 -3.89 4.55 -2.67
N ALA A 71 -4.78 4.34 -3.64
CA ALA A 71 -4.59 4.76 -5.04
C ALA A 71 -4.48 6.28 -5.24
N PHE A 72 -5.08 7.07 -4.36
CA PHE A 72 -5.04 8.55 -4.40
C PHE A 72 -4.28 9.13 -3.20
N SER A 73 -3.49 8.30 -2.51
CA SER A 73 -2.64 8.75 -1.42
C SER A 73 -1.32 9.33 -1.94
N ASP A 74 -0.58 9.98 -1.04
CA ASP A 74 0.79 10.46 -1.31
C ASP A 74 1.81 9.31 -1.43
N GLY A 75 1.39 8.04 -1.23
CA GLY A 75 2.25 6.90 -1.53
C GLY A 75 3.47 6.76 -0.62
N LYS A 76 3.30 6.91 0.68
CA LYS A 76 4.38 6.75 1.66
C LYS A 76 4.30 5.38 2.31
N LEU A 77 5.34 4.57 2.10
CA LEU A 77 5.49 3.29 2.80
C LEU A 77 6.44 3.49 3.98
N THR A 78 5.94 3.17 5.16
CA THR A 78 6.72 3.19 6.39
C THR A 78 7.48 1.89 6.53
N LEU A 79 8.81 1.97 6.54
CA LEU A 79 9.71 0.82 6.60
C LEU A 79 10.28 0.65 8.01
N SER A 80 9.44 0.82 9.03
CA SER A 80 9.81 0.68 10.44
C SER A 80 8.72 -0.04 11.22
N PRO A 81 9.05 -1.06 12.04
CA PRO A 81 8.08 -1.73 12.90
C PRO A 81 7.55 -0.83 14.02
N GLN A 82 8.30 0.24 14.36
CA GLN A 82 8.01 1.14 15.48
C GLN A 82 6.93 2.17 15.18
N VAL A 83 6.43 2.25 13.94
CA VAL A 83 5.44 3.24 13.50
C VAL A 83 4.30 2.55 12.77
N GLY A 84 3.08 2.83 13.22
CA GLY A 84 1.85 2.31 12.61
C GLY A 84 1.05 1.44 13.57
N GLY A 85 0.77 0.20 13.17
CA GLY A 85 -0.05 -0.74 13.93
C GLY A 85 0.71 -1.43 15.08
N GLN A 86 0.06 -2.45 15.65
CA GLN A 86 0.59 -3.21 16.79
C GLN A 86 1.28 -4.52 16.36
N LEU A 87 1.66 -4.68 15.08
CA LEU A 87 2.14 -5.96 14.57
C LEU A 87 3.41 -6.46 15.30
N GLU A 88 4.27 -5.52 15.71
CA GLU A 88 5.46 -5.79 16.52
C GLU A 88 5.12 -6.44 17.87
N SER A 89 4.02 -6.07 18.53
CA SER A 89 3.66 -6.67 19.83
C SER A 89 3.16 -8.10 19.69
N TYR A 90 2.67 -8.49 18.51
CA TYR A 90 2.18 -9.84 18.24
C TYR A 90 3.29 -10.78 17.73
N LEU A 91 4.18 -10.28 16.87
CA LEU A 91 5.16 -11.11 16.15
C LEU A 91 6.61 -10.90 16.61
N GLY A 92 6.88 -9.83 17.35
CA GLY A 92 8.23 -9.38 17.69
C GLY A 92 8.87 -8.54 16.59
N ALA A 93 9.82 -7.69 16.99
CA ALA A 93 10.45 -6.69 16.12
C ALA A 93 11.10 -7.30 14.86
N GLU A 94 11.80 -8.42 15.01
CA GLU A 94 12.51 -9.07 13.90
C GLU A 94 11.56 -9.56 12.81
N LYS A 95 10.55 -10.36 13.19
CA LYS A 95 9.55 -10.89 12.24
C LYS A 95 8.73 -9.78 11.60
N THR A 96 8.36 -8.74 12.35
CA THR A 96 7.67 -7.58 11.76
C THR A 96 8.55 -6.87 10.75
N ALA A 97 9.84 -6.70 11.04
CA ALA A 97 10.78 -6.10 10.10
C ALA A 97 10.98 -6.97 8.84
N ASP A 98 10.99 -8.30 8.95
CA ASP A 98 11.02 -9.21 7.81
C ASP A 98 9.78 -9.07 6.92
N LEU A 99 8.59 -9.03 7.52
CA LEU A 99 7.33 -8.84 6.77
C LEU A 99 7.28 -7.48 6.07
N ILE A 100 7.76 -6.41 6.73
CA ILE A 100 7.88 -5.09 6.10
C ILE A 100 8.83 -5.14 4.90
N ARG A 101 10.00 -5.79 5.03
CA ARG A 101 10.94 -5.97 3.92
C ARG A 101 10.34 -6.78 2.78
N TYR A 102 9.60 -7.84 3.08
CA TYR A 102 8.91 -8.66 2.09
C TYR A 102 7.89 -7.84 1.29
N VAL A 103 7.00 -7.12 1.98
CA VAL A 103 5.99 -6.27 1.36
C VAL A 103 6.62 -5.14 0.54
N ASP A 104 7.68 -4.50 1.06
CA ASP A 104 8.45 -3.48 0.33
C ASP A 104 9.09 -4.05 -0.95
N GLY A 105 9.62 -5.27 -0.89
CA GLY A 105 10.16 -5.97 -2.05
C GLY A 105 9.13 -6.22 -3.15
N ILE A 106 7.88 -6.54 -2.79
CA ILE A 106 6.79 -6.65 -3.76
C ILE A 106 6.50 -5.29 -4.40
N TYR A 107 6.43 -4.22 -3.61
CA TYR A 107 6.25 -2.88 -4.16
C TYR A 107 7.37 -2.49 -5.14
N LEU A 108 8.63 -2.81 -4.82
CA LEU A 108 9.77 -2.61 -5.73
C LEU A 108 9.63 -3.42 -7.03
N LYS A 109 9.19 -4.68 -6.96
CA LYS A 109 8.94 -5.54 -8.14
C LYS A 109 7.94 -4.92 -9.12
N PHE A 110 6.96 -4.17 -8.61
CA PHE A 110 5.93 -3.50 -9.42
C PHE A 110 6.25 -2.02 -9.73
N GLY A 111 7.49 -1.57 -9.50
CA GLY A 111 7.97 -0.25 -9.97
C GLY A 111 8.03 0.85 -8.92
N ALA A 112 7.93 0.53 -7.62
CA ALA A 112 8.23 1.51 -6.58
C ALA A 112 9.69 2.01 -6.69
N PRO A 113 9.98 3.29 -6.36
CA PRO A 113 11.31 3.85 -6.51
C PRO A 113 12.26 3.25 -5.46
N ASN A 114 13.52 2.99 -5.83
CA ASN A 114 14.54 2.48 -4.90
C ASN A 114 14.89 3.45 -3.77
N LYS A 115 14.61 4.74 -3.94
CA LYS A 115 14.97 5.78 -2.97
C LYS A 115 14.19 5.65 -1.66
N VAL A 116 14.92 5.60 -0.56
CA VAL A 116 14.39 5.63 0.81
C VAL A 116 14.86 6.91 1.48
N TYR A 117 13.92 7.62 2.11
CA TYR A 117 14.16 8.84 2.88
C TYR A 117 14.23 8.51 4.38
N GLY A 118 14.80 9.41 5.18
CA GLY A 118 14.90 9.21 6.63
C GLY A 118 15.96 8.18 7.03
N VAL A 119 17.01 8.03 6.23
CA VAL A 119 18.18 7.17 6.49
C VAL A 119 19.48 7.97 6.37
N GLY A 120 20.57 7.44 6.97
CA GLY A 120 21.92 7.98 6.85
C GLY A 120 22.35 8.94 7.97
N PRO A 121 23.57 9.52 7.88
CA PRO A 121 24.22 10.21 8.99
C PRO A 121 23.47 11.44 9.53
N GLY A 122 22.68 12.10 8.69
CA GLY A 122 21.85 13.23 9.12
C GLY A 122 20.81 12.85 10.17
N VAL A 123 20.30 11.62 10.13
CA VAL A 123 19.35 11.09 11.11
C VAL A 123 20.02 10.86 12.46
N GLU A 124 21.24 10.33 12.46
CA GLU A 124 22.03 10.13 13.69
C GLU A 124 22.33 11.47 14.38
N GLN A 125 22.68 12.50 13.59
CA GLN A 125 22.87 13.85 14.13
C GLN A 125 21.60 14.42 14.75
N LEU A 126 20.44 14.22 14.11
CA LEU A 126 19.15 14.62 14.66
C LEU A 126 18.78 13.82 15.92
N ALA A 127 19.07 12.52 15.95
CA ALA A 127 18.85 11.68 17.13
C ALA A 127 19.68 12.17 18.32
N ARG A 128 20.96 12.49 18.09
CA ARG A 128 21.84 13.06 19.13
C ARG A 128 21.33 14.42 19.62
N LYS A 129 20.85 15.28 18.72
CA LYS A 129 20.24 16.57 19.10
C LYS A 129 18.97 16.38 19.92
N ALA A 130 18.13 15.42 19.55
CA ALA A 130 16.93 15.08 20.30
C ALA A 130 17.29 14.59 21.71
N GLU A 131 18.27 13.70 21.84
CA GLU A 131 18.72 13.16 23.12
C GLU A 131 19.27 14.26 24.05
N LEU A 132 20.06 15.19 23.53
CA LEU A 132 20.53 16.37 24.29
C LEU A 132 19.38 17.25 24.80
N ALA A 133 18.22 17.20 24.13
CA ALA A 133 16.99 17.88 24.52
C ALA A 133 16.04 16.97 25.33
N SER A 134 16.48 15.80 25.80
CA SER A 134 15.65 14.79 26.49
C SER A 134 14.46 14.29 25.65
N LEU A 135 14.60 14.31 24.32
CA LEU A 135 13.65 13.78 23.35
C LEU A 135 14.20 12.50 22.72
N ARG A 136 13.31 11.58 22.34
CA ARG A 136 13.66 10.40 21.55
C ARG A 136 13.22 10.58 20.11
N LEU A 137 14.17 10.60 19.18
CA LEU A 137 13.86 10.46 17.76
C LEU A 137 13.58 8.99 17.44
N ILE A 138 12.50 8.72 16.72
CA ILE A 138 12.22 7.40 16.13
C ILE A 138 12.54 7.49 14.64
N PRO A 139 13.71 6.99 14.19
CA PRO A 139 14.03 6.92 12.78
C PRO A 139 12.96 6.13 12.04
N THR A 140 12.35 6.78 11.05
CA THR A 140 11.28 6.18 10.27
C THR A 140 11.69 6.26 8.80
N PRO A 141 12.34 5.20 8.27
CA PRO A 141 12.64 5.15 6.86
C PRO A 141 11.34 5.13 6.04
N ILE A 142 11.24 6.00 5.04
CA ILE A 142 10.06 6.16 4.21
C ILE A 142 10.42 5.94 2.75
N ARG A 143 9.70 5.04 2.07
CA ARG A 143 9.68 5.01 0.61
C ARG A 143 8.54 5.90 0.14
N HIS A 144 8.87 6.97 -0.56
CA HIS A 144 7.89 7.90 -1.12
C HIS A 144 7.76 7.68 -2.61
N MET A 145 6.60 7.18 -3.03
CA MET A 145 6.24 6.96 -4.43
C MET A 145 5.63 8.22 -5.04
N GLY A 146 4.82 8.95 -4.28
CA GLY A 146 3.94 9.99 -4.84
C GLY A 146 2.74 9.37 -5.57
N THR A 147 1.73 10.20 -5.83
CA THR A 147 0.44 9.75 -6.36
C THR A 147 0.53 9.11 -7.75
N GLU A 148 1.38 9.63 -8.63
CA GLU A 148 1.51 9.15 -10.02
C GLU A 148 2.08 7.74 -10.08
N LEU A 149 3.23 7.50 -9.43
CA LEU A 149 3.84 6.17 -9.37
C LEU A 149 2.96 5.16 -8.64
N CYS A 150 2.19 5.58 -7.63
CA CYS A 150 1.21 4.70 -7.00
C CYS A 150 0.20 4.14 -8.01
N ARG A 151 -0.29 4.99 -8.92
CA ARG A 151 -1.28 4.59 -9.92
C ARG A 151 -0.69 3.65 -10.96
N GLU A 152 0.50 3.95 -11.47
CA GLU A 152 1.16 3.05 -12.44
C GLU A 152 1.48 1.69 -11.80
N MET A 153 2.05 1.67 -10.60
CA MET A 153 2.31 0.42 -9.88
C MET A 153 1.04 -0.41 -9.63
N LEU A 154 -0.06 0.23 -9.22
CA LEU A 154 -1.34 -0.46 -9.04
C LEU A 154 -1.86 -1.02 -10.37
N LYS A 155 -1.67 -0.31 -11.48
CA LYS A 155 -2.04 -0.78 -12.82
C LYS A 155 -1.21 -1.99 -13.23
N GLU A 156 0.10 -1.99 -12.95
CA GLU A 156 0.96 -3.16 -13.20
C GLU A 156 0.51 -4.38 -12.37
N MET A 157 0.18 -4.19 -11.09
CA MET A 157 -0.40 -5.24 -10.25
C MET A 157 -1.74 -5.76 -10.83
N GLN A 158 -2.58 -4.85 -11.36
CA GLN A 158 -3.85 -5.21 -11.96
C GLN A 158 -3.66 -6.10 -13.21
N GLN A 159 -2.74 -5.71 -14.08
CA GLN A 159 -2.43 -6.45 -15.31
C GLN A 159 -1.83 -7.82 -15.01
N PHE A 160 -0.94 -7.88 -14.01
CA PHE A 160 -0.38 -9.14 -13.53
C PHE A 160 -1.49 -10.10 -13.06
N LEU A 161 -2.43 -9.60 -12.26
CA LEU A 161 -3.52 -10.41 -11.73
C LEU A 161 -4.58 -10.76 -12.78
N ALA A 162 -4.89 -9.88 -13.73
CA ALA A 162 -5.94 -10.09 -14.73
C ALA A 162 -5.76 -11.33 -15.63
N THR A 163 -4.55 -11.88 -15.70
CA THR A 163 -4.24 -13.13 -16.43
C THR A 163 -4.29 -14.38 -15.56
N ARG A 164 -4.55 -14.23 -14.25
CA ARG A 164 -4.42 -15.26 -13.21
C ARG A 164 -5.70 -15.47 -12.38
N ILE A 165 -6.63 -14.51 -12.38
CA ILE A 165 -7.91 -14.56 -11.64
C ILE A 165 -9.11 -14.42 -12.57
#